data_AF-A0A9N8ZX49-F1
#
_entry.id   AF-A0A9N8ZX49-F1
#
_cell.length_a   1.000
_cell.length_b   1.000
_cell.length_c   1.000
_cell.angle_alpha   90.00
_cell.angle_beta   90.00
_cell.angle_gamma   90.00
#
_symmetry.space_group_name_H-M   'P 1'
#
loop_
_entity.id
_entity.type
_entity.pdbx_description
1 polymer ?
#
loop_
_entity_poly.entity_id
_entity_poly.type
_entity_poly.pdbx_seq_one_letter_code
_entity_poly.pdbx_strand_id
1 'polypeptide(L)'
;MASSWTLEGLEERIKAHSNYIDAVTSLIPPKPYFKNDPNKPEEEDEQTYQNRKKRISMQLLEEQKKDAKRLKFDPDNLKTITDIQREQLNKNKEKMKESVMDGASSNSGKEGKLEDGDSSQSRLPITDRLARLRFAKQTSESDAAKKITRKEKNRIRVEKKKKKQLAIKKNLKKPKDYGGKILLNVKSTEQDDVQEQDPNNAERNMRFVKFDFEEKKQKKNINDVHLMNKLQNRAEKIEKLKKVEPEKAAQIHEKEEWSKALQKVQGEKIKDDPKLLKKTIKKNANKKKSSEKAWKERVQTVKNKMQERQEIRTKNIQERINAKKNK
;
A
#
# COMPACT_ATOMS: atom_id res chain seq x y z
N MET A 1 -40.45 -23.66 40.59
CA MET A 1 -40.36 -22.69 41.70
C MET A 1 -41.19 -21.49 41.33
N ALA A 2 -42.05 -21.00 42.22
CA ALA A 2 -42.90 -19.84 41.92
C ALA A 2 -42.14 -18.55 42.26
N SER A 3 -41.88 -17.71 41.25
CA SER A 3 -41.27 -16.39 41.46
C SER A 3 -42.34 -15.44 42.01
N SER A 4 -42.29 -15.16 43.32
CA SER A 4 -43.09 -14.09 43.93
C SER A 4 -42.53 -12.73 43.49
N TRP A 5 -43.30 -12.01 42.66
CA TRP A 5 -42.96 -10.65 42.20
C TRP A 5 -43.23 -9.61 43.29
N THR A 6 -42.50 -9.69 44.42
CA THR A 6 -42.57 -8.73 45.51
C THR A 6 -41.90 -7.40 45.10
N LEU A 7 -42.38 -6.26 45.62
CA LEU A 7 -41.72 -4.96 45.38
C LEU A 7 -40.33 -4.87 46.05
N GLU A 8 -40.14 -5.62 47.13
CA GLU A 8 -38.89 -5.76 47.85
C GLU A 8 -37.81 -6.39 46.95
N GLY A 9 -36.59 -5.82 46.93
CA GLY A 9 -35.49 -6.28 46.08
C GLY A 9 -35.66 -6.02 44.57
N LEU A 10 -36.62 -5.20 44.13
CA LEU A 10 -36.83 -4.92 42.70
C LEU A 10 -35.59 -4.33 42.01
N GLU A 11 -34.91 -3.38 42.66
CA GLU A 11 -33.71 -2.75 42.09
C GLU A 11 -32.56 -3.75 41.90
N GLU A 12 -32.36 -4.67 42.86
CA GLU A 12 -31.36 -5.73 42.77
C GLU A 12 -31.67 -6.71 41.65
N ARG A 13 -32.95 -7.09 41.46
CA ARG A 13 -33.36 -7.93 40.33
C ARG A 13 -33.18 -7.22 38.99
N ILE A 14 -33.49 -5.93 38.89
CA ILE A 14 -33.24 -5.15 37.67
C ILE A 14 -31.74 -5.09 37.36
N LYS A 15 -30.88 -4.85 38.36
CA LYS A 15 -29.42 -4.91 38.21
C LYS A 15 -28.94 -6.31 37.80
N ALA A 16 -29.46 -7.37 38.40
CA ALA A 16 -29.13 -8.75 38.04
C ALA A 16 -29.53 -9.10 36.60
N HIS A 17 -30.73 -8.69 36.15
CA HIS A 17 -31.16 -8.86 34.77
C HIS A 17 -30.33 -8.01 33.79
N SER A 18 -29.98 -6.77 34.14
CA SER A 18 -29.09 -5.92 33.33
C SER A 18 -27.71 -6.58 33.18
N ASN A 19 -27.13 -7.07 34.28
CA ASN A 19 -25.83 -7.76 34.26
C ASN A 19 -25.87 -9.05 33.44
N TYR A 20 -26.97 -9.80 33.51
CA TYR A 20 -27.17 -10.99 32.68
C TYR A 20 -27.29 -10.66 31.18
N ILE A 21 -28.02 -9.60 30.83
CA ILE A 21 -28.17 -9.13 29.44
C ILE A 21 -26.81 -8.61 28.91
N ASP A 22 -26.07 -7.84 29.70
CA ASP A 22 -24.70 -7.39 29.36
C ASP A 22 -23.76 -8.59 29.15
N ALA A 23 -23.84 -9.62 30.00
CA ALA A 23 -23.05 -10.85 29.85
C ALA A 23 -23.41 -11.61 28.55
N VAL A 24 -24.71 -11.83 28.27
CA VAL A 24 -25.18 -12.51 27.05
C VAL A 24 -24.80 -11.72 25.79
N THR A 25 -24.95 -10.39 25.80
CA THR A 25 -24.58 -9.53 24.66
C THR A 25 -23.07 -9.43 24.46
N SER A 26 -22.26 -9.54 25.53
CA SER A 26 -20.79 -9.57 25.43
C SER A 26 -20.25 -10.80 24.68
N LEU A 27 -20.98 -11.92 24.71
CA LEU A 27 -20.62 -13.16 24.01
C LEU A 27 -20.84 -13.06 22.49
N ILE A 28 -21.69 -12.14 22.05
CA ILE A 28 -22.00 -11.95 20.62
C ILE A 28 -20.86 -11.16 19.96
N PRO A 29 -20.27 -11.65 18.86
CA PRO A 29 -19.23 -10.92 18.15
C PRO A 29 -19.75 -9.55 17.65
N PRO A 30 -19.07 -8.42 17.98
CA PRO A 30 -19.56 -7.09 17.59
C PRO A 30 -19.45 -6.82 16.07
N LYS A 31 -18.39 -7.35 15.43
CA LYS A 31 -17.99 -7.07 14.05
C LYS A 31 -19.09 -7.16 12.97
N PRO A 32 -19.98 -8.17 12.93
CA PRO A 32 -21.06 -8.23 11.93
C PRO A 32 -22.18 -7.20 12.13
N TYR A 33 -22.36 -6.69 13.36
CA TYR A 33 -23.46 -5.78 13.70
C TYR A 33 -23.04 -4.30 13.58
N PHE A 34 -21.82 -3.95 14.00
CA PHE A 34 -21.28 -2.60 13.86
C PHE A 34 -20.65 -2.37 12.48
N LYS A 35 -21.49 -2.04 11.49
CA LYS A 35 -21.03 -1.67 10.13
C LYS A 35 -20.27 -0.33 10.08
N ASN A 36 -20.44 0.51 11.10
CA ASN A 36 -19.85 1.85 11.22
C ASN A 36 -18.63 1.84 12.16
N ASP A 37 -17.75 0.86 11.99
CA ASP A 37 -16.49 0.76 12.72
C ASP A 37 -15.61 1.98 12.38
N PRO A 38 -15.24 2.87 13.32
CA PRO A 38 -14.48 4.09 12.99
C PRO A 38 -13.06 3.81 12.47
N ASN A 39 -12.59 2.57 12.62
CA ASN A 39 -11.32 2.06 12.09
C ASN A 39 -11.48 1.33 10.74
N LYS A 40 -12.70 1.05 10.29
CA LYS A 40 -12.97 0.58 8.93
C LYS A 40 -13.30 1.83 8.11
N PRO A 41 -12.39 2.30 7.22
CA PRO A 41 -12.79 3.32 6.27
C PRO A 41 -13.99 2.77 5.48
N GLU A 42 -15.01 3.61 5.29
CA GLU A 42 -16.20 3.27 4.52
C GLU A 42 -15.79 2.56 3.24
N GLU A 43 -16.42 1.43 2.90
CA GLU A 43 -16.11 0.62 1.71
C GLU A 43 -16.60 1.28 0.41
N GLU A 44 -16.58 2.61 0.39
CA GLU A 44 -16.75 3.43 -0.80
C GLU A 44 -15.37 3.66 -1.43
N ASP A 45 -15.20 3.09 -2.64
CA ASP A 45 -14.10 3.31 -3.57
C ASP A 45 -12.70 2.74 -3.27
N GLU A 46 -12.56 1.42 -3.04
CA GLU A 46 -11.28 0.73 -3.30
C GLU A 46 -10.75 1.00 -4.74
N GLN A 47 -11.63 1.33 -5.69
CA GLN A 47 -11.29 1.67 -7.06
C GLN A 47 -10.50 3.00 -7.21
N THR A 48 -10.68 3.99 -6.34
CA THR A 48 -9.99 5.29 -6.46
C THR A 48 -8.67 5.38 -5.69
N TYR A 49 -8.38 4.43 -4.78
CA TYR A 49 -7.27 4.55 -3.83
C TYR A 49 -5.89 4.05 -4.29
N GLN A 50 -5.76 3.46 -5.49
CA GLN A 50 -4.49 2.92 -6.01
C GLN A 50 -3.34 3.96 -6.05
N ASN A 51 -3.67 5.26 -6.17
CA ASN A 51 -2.69 6.34 -6.34
C ASN A 51 -2.30 7.09 -5.05
N ARG A 52 -2.91 6.75 -3.89
CA ARG A 52 -2.70 7.48 -2.61
C ARG A 52 -1.83 6.74 -1.57
N LYS A 53 -0.99 5.78 -2.00
CA LYS A 53 0.02 5.17 -1.11
C LYS A 53 1.00 6.24 -0.60
N LYS A 54 0.76 6.73 0.62
CA LYS A 54 1.69 7.61 1.35
C LYS A 54 3.06 6.93 1.35
N ARG A 55 4.13 7.67 0.98
CA ARG A 55 5.51 7.16 0.99
C ARG A 55 6.04 7.08 2.42
N ILE A 56 5.50 6.13 3.17
CA ILE A 56 5.97 5.66 4.47
C ILE A 56 7.24 4.83 4.21
N SER A 57 8.21 4.86 5.12
CA SER A 57 9.40 3.99 5.05
C SER A 57 8.98 2.53 5.27
N MET A 58 9.62 1.58 4.58
CA MET A 58 9.32 0.15 4.73
C MET A 58 9.38 -0.30 6.20
N GLN A 59 10.37 0.20 6.94
CA GLN A 59 10.53 -0.02 8.39
C GLN A 59 9.30 0.41 9.19
N LEU A 60 8.80 1.64 8.98
CA LEU A 60 7.65 2.15 9.73
C LEU A 60 6.34 1.44 9.32
N LEU A 61 6.25 0.96 8.07
CA LEU A 61 5.14 0.11 7.63
C LEU A 61 5.20 -1.29 8.26
N GLU A 62 6.38 -1.85 8.47
CA GLU A 62 6.58 -3.14 9.12
C GLU A 62 6.37 -3.06 10.65
N GLU A 63 6.80 -1.97 11.27
CA GLU A 63 6.54 -1.62 12.67
C GLU A 63 5.03 -1.48 12.92
N GLN A 64 4.34 -0.63 12.15
CA GLN A 64 2.88 -0.51 12.20
C GLN A 64 2.14 -1.84 11.99
N LYS A 65 2.67 -2.75 11.15
CA LYS A 65 2.11 -4.10 10.96
C LYS A 65 2.40 -5.05 12.13
N LYS A 66 3.49 -4.86 12.87
CA LYS A 66 3.79 -5.63 14.09
C LYS A 66 2.90 -5.14 15.23
N ASP A 67 2.74 -3.83 15.38
CA ASP A 67 1.91 -3.25 16.43
C ASP A 67 0.42 -3.50 16.18
N ALA A 68 -0.06 -3.40 14.94
CA ALA A 68 -1.42 -3.81 14.60
C ALA A 68 -1.68 -5.32 14.78
N LYS A 69 -0.64 -6.17 14.77
CA LYS A 69 -0.76 -7.58 15.13
C LYS A 69 -0.81 -7.79 16.64
N ARG A 70 0.02 -7.07 17.41
CA ARG A 70 -0.02 -7.05 18.88
C ARG A 70 -1.41 -6.64 19.37
N LEU A 71 -1.85 -5.44 18.97
CA LEU A 71 -3.16 -4.87 19.31
C LEU A 71 -4.35 -5.76 18.90
N LYS A 72 -4.21 -6.67 17.93
CA LYS A 72 -5.26 -7.62 17.55
C LYS A 72 -5.38 -8.79 18.55
N PHE A 73 -4.30 -9.16 19.22
CA PHE A 73 -4.20 -10.30 20.13
C PHE A 73 -4.00 -9.88 21.60
N ASP A 74 -3.88 -8.59 21.89
CA ASP A 74 -3.88 -8.05 23.26
C ASP A 74 -5.31 -8.15 23.85
N PRO A 75 -5.51 -8.81 25.01
CA PRO A 75 -6.85 -9.06 25.57
C PRO A 75 -7.57 -7.76 25.93
N ASP A 76 -6.85 -6.76 26.42
CA ASP A 76 -7.40 -5.47 26.86
C ASP A 76 -7.99 -4.62 25.72
N ASN A 77 -7.69 -4.96 24.45
CA ASN A 77 -8.21 -4.25 23.27
C ASN A 77 -9.46 -4.92 22.66
N LEU A 78 -9.93 -6.04 23.24
CA LEU A 78 -11.14 -6.73 22.80
C LEU A 78 -12.39 -6.04 23.36
N LYS A 79 -12.92 -5.05 22.64
CA LYS A 79 -14.13 -4.30 23.03
C LYS A 79 -15.40 -5.14 22.82
N THR A 80 -16.28 -5.15 23.82
CA THR A 80 -17.60 -5.80 23.72
C THR A 80 -18.63 -4.92 23.00
N ILE A 81 -19.81 -5.47 22.70
CA ILE A 81 -20.94 -4.73 22.13
C ILE A 81 -21.34 -3.53 23.01
N THR A 82 -21.42 -3.72 24.32
CA THR A 82 -21.83 -2.69 25.27
C THR A 82 -20.76 -1.61 25.43
N ASP A 83 -19.48 -1.96 25.37
CA ASP A 83 -18.38 -0.98 25.40
C ASP A 83 -18.34 -0.12 24.14
N ILE A 84 -18.62 -0.70 22.96
CA ILE A 84 -18.73 0.06 21.70
C ILE A 84 -19.90 1.04 21.77
N GLN A 85 -21.05 0.62 22.33
CA GLN A 85 -22.19 1.53 22.55
C GLN A 85 -21.87 2.64 23.55
N ARG A 86 -21.22 2.33 24.68
CA ARG A 86 -20.74 3.34 25.65
C ARG A 86 -19.77 4.32 25.00
N GLU A 87 -18.82 3.84 24.19
CA GLU A 87 -17.87 4.68 23.45
C GLU A 87 -18.58 5.59 22.42
N GLN A 88 -19.60 5.10 21.72
CA GLN A 88 -20.41 5.91 20.81
C GLN A 88 -21.22 6.98 21.55
N LEU A 89 -21.87 6.61 22.67
CA LEU A 89 -22.62 7.56 23.51
C LEU A 89 -21.70 8.63 24.12
N ASN A 90 -20.52 8.25 24.60
CA ASN A 90 -19.54 9.19 25.13
C ASN A 90 -19.02 10.13 24.03
N LYS A 91 -18.65 9.62 22.85
CA LYS A 91 -18.27 10.47 21.69
C LYS A 91 -19.38 11.43 21.27
N ASN A 92 -20.65 11.01 21.35
CA ASN A 92 -21.77 11.89 21.04
C ASN A 92 -21.94 12.97 22.14
N LYS A 93 -21.82 12.60 23.43
CA LYS A 93 -21.81 13.55 24.54
C LYS A 93 -20.63 14.54 24.46
N GLU A 94 -19.45 14.07 24.09
CA GLU A 94 -18.25 14.90 23.88
C GLU A 94 -18.46 15.88 22.73
N LYS A 95 -18.92 15.42 21.56
CA LYS A 95 -19.25 16.32 20.42
C LYS A 95 -20.30 17.37 20.77
N MET A 96 -21.33 16.99 21.53
CA MET A 96 -22.36 17.92 21.99
C MET A 96 -21.79 18.94 22.99
N LYS A 97 -20.90 18.51 23.90
CA LYS A 97 -20.17 19.42 24.80
C LYS A 97 -19.21 20.36 24.07
N GLU A 98 -18.45 19.84 23.10
CA GLU A 98 -17.52 20.61 22.25
C GLU A 98 -18.29 21.69 21.47
N SER A 99 -19.43 21.33 20.87
CA SER A 99 -20.33 22.29 20.20
C SER A 99 -20.98 23.33 21.13
N VAL A 100 -21.03 23.07 22.44
CA VAL A 100 -21.53 24.02 23.46
C VAL A 100 -20.39 24.91 23.98
N MET A 101 -19.16 24.39 24.05
CA MET A 101 -17.98 25.17 24.46
C MET A 101 -17.56 26.20 23.39
N ASP A 102 -17.67 25.88 22.11
CA ASP A 102 -17.44 26.83 21.01
C ASP A 102 -18.51 27.95 20.90
N GLY A 103 -19.59 27.87 21.69
CA GLY A 103 -20.68 28.86 21.73
C GLY A 103 -20.68 29.80 22.94
N ALA A 104 -19.77 29.62 23.90
CA ALA A 104 -19.86 30.27 25.21
C ALA A 104 -19.12 31.62 25.30
N SER A 105 -19.66 32.65 24.64
CA SER A 105 -19.33 34.06 24.94
C SER A 105 -20.55 34.97 24.87
N SER A 106 -21.49 34.81 25.81
CA SER A 106 -22.24 35.92 26.45
C SER A 106 -23.23 35.44 27.52
N ASN A 107 -22.92 35.85 28.76
CA ASN A 107 -23.83 36.24 29.84
C ASN A 107 -24.84 35.27 30.53
N SER A 108 -24.58 35.06 31.83
CA SER A 108 -25.51 34.96 32.98
C SER A 108 -26.80 34.11 32.93
N GLY A 109 -26.75 32.99 33.66
CA GLY A 109 -27.54 32.85 34.90
C GLY A 109 -29.05 32.54 34.82
N LYS A 110 -29.40 31.26 35.00
CA LYS A 110 -30.45 30.83 35.95
C LYS A 110 -30.34 29.35 36.28
N GLU A 111 -30.49 29.01 37.57
CA GLU A 111 -30.64 27.63 38.02
C GLU A 111 -32.06 27.11 37.67
N GLY A 112 -32.15 25.82 37.36
CA GLY A 112 -33.40 25.13 37.04
C GLY A 112 -33.21 23.63 37.17
N LYS A 113 -34.09 22.97 37.91
CA LYS A 113 -33.97 21.56 38.33
C LYS A 113 -34.50 20.60 37.24
N LEU A 114 -34.09 19.33 37.35
CA LEU A 114 -34.46 18.18 36.51
C LEU A 114 -35.97 18.01 36.28
N GLU A 115 -36.36 17.50 35.10
CA GLU A 115 -37.32 16.39 34.96
C GLU A 115 -37.24 15.71 33.57
N ASP A 116 -37.91 14.56 33.43
CA ASP A 116 -37.63 13.53 32.42
C ASP A 116 -38.41 13.63 31.09
N GLY A 117 -37.80 13.08 30.03
CA GLY A 117 -38.46 12.32 28.95
C GLY A 117 -39.50 12.97 28.03
N ASP A 118 -39.16 13.09 26.73
CA ASP A 118 -40.02 12.52 25.67
C ASP A 118 -39.22 12.19 24.39
N SER A 119 -39.71 11.19 23.63
CA SER A 119 -39.26 10.85 22.28
C SER A 119 -40.20 11.43 21.23
N SER A 120 -39.83 12.52 20.55
CA SER A 120 -40.08 12.63 19.09
C SER A 120 -39.41 13.82 18.40
N GLN A 121 -39.01 13.54 17.15
CA GLN A 121 -38.61 14.42 16.04
C GLN A 121 -38.59 15.95 16.25
N SER A 122 -37.43 16.56 15.98
CA SER A 122 -37.39 17.88 15.33
C SER A 122 -36.37 17.92 14.19
N ARG A 123 -36.88 18.08 12.96
CA ARG A 123 -36.06 18.46 11.81
C ARG A 123 -35.51 19.86 12.07
N LEU A 124 -34.21 20.09 11.80
CA LEU A 124 -33.62 21.43 11.90
C LEU A 124 -34.47 22.46 11.13
N PRO A 125 -34.68 23.67 11.68
CA PRO A 125 -35.51 24.67 11.03
C PRO A 125 -34.96 25.01 9.64
N ILE A 126 -35.87 25.23 8.69
CA ILE A 126 -35.57 25.47 7.27
C ILE A 126 -34.55 26.61 7.09
N THR A 127 -34.58 27.61 7.98
CA THR A 127 -33.65 28.74 8.05
C THR A 127 -32.19 28.32 8.23
N ASP A 128 -31.90 27.40 9.14
CA ASP A 128 -30.53 26.91 9.40
C ASP A 128 -30.00 26.09 8.21
N ARG A 129 -30.86 25.28 7.57
CA ARG A 129 -30.52 24.57 6.33
C ARG A 129 -30.18 25.53 5.18
N LEU A 130 -30.92 26.64 5.05
CA LEU A 130 -30.65 27.70 4.07
C LEU A 130 -29.38 28.49 4.40
N ALA A 131 -29.09 28.77 5.67
CA ALA A 131 -27.86 29.42 6.11
C ALA A 131 -26.64 28.59 5.72
N ARG A 132 -26.63 27.29 6.04
CA ARG A 132 -25.54 26.35 5.68
C ARG A 132 -25.32 26.27 4.16
N LEU A 133 -26.38 26.27 3.36
CA LEU A 133 -26.28 26.30 1.88
C LEU A 133 -25.70 27.62 1.34
N ARG A 134 -26.02 28.77 1.96
CA ARG A 134 -25.42 30.06 1.59
C ARG A 134 -23.93 30.13 1.96
N PHE A 135 -23.56 29.69 3.17
CA PHE A 135 -22.16 29.61 3.59
C PHE A 135 -21.33 28.69 2.68
N ALA A 136 -21.82 27.48 2.38
CA ALA A 136 -21.14 26.53 1.51
C ALA A 136 -20.86 27.09 0.09
N LYS A 137 -21.77 27.94 -0.42
CA LYS A 137 -21.63 28.60 -1.72
C LYS A 137 -20.65 29.78 -1.70
N GLN A 138 -20.45 30.44 -0.55
CA GLN A 138 -19.42 31.47 -0.37
C GLN A 138 -18.02 30.85 -0.20
N THR A 139 -17.91 29.72 0.51
CA THR A 139 -16.59 29.09 0.75
C THR A 139 -15.96 28.51 -0.52
N SER A 140 -16.75 28.12 -1.53
CA SER A 140 -16.23 27.58 -2.80
C SER A 140 -15.36 28.55 -3.61
N GLU A 141 -15.47 29.87 -3.39
CA GLU A 141 -14.56 30.85 -3.99
C GLU A 141 -13.22 30.94 -3.22
N SER A 142 -13.25 30.75 -1.89
CA SER A 142 -12.06 30.81 -1.04
C SER A 142 -11.08 29.64 -1.23
N ASP A 143 -11.58 28.45 -1.61
CA ASP A 143 -10.73 27.29 -1.91
C ASP A 143 -9.96 27.40 -3.23
N ALA A 144 -10.36 28.32 -4.12
CA ALA A 144 -9.56 28.65 -5.30
C ALA A 144 -8.22 29.31 -4.93
N ALA A 145 -8.17 30.06 -3.82
CA ALA A 145 -6.99 30.80 -3.36
C ALA A 145 -5.87 29.92 -2.77
N LYS A 146 -6.15 28.66 -2.38
CA LYS A 146 -5.15 27.72 -1.82
C LYS A 146 -4.50 26.79 -2.86
N LYS A 147 -4.56 27.14 -4.16
CA LYS A 147 -3.75 26.49 -5.21
C LYS A 147 -2.27 26.88 -5.12
N ILE A 148 -1.58 26.42 -4.07
CA ILE A 148 -0.11 26.44 -3.98
C ILE A 148 0.44 25.80 -5.27
N THR A 149 1.13 26.61 -6.08
CA THR A 149 1.51 26.21 -7.44
C THR A 149 2.42 24.98 -7.44
N ARG A 150 2.42 24.22 -8.54
CA ARG A 150 3.26 23.02 -8.68
C ARG A 150 4.76 23.31 -8.54
N LYS A 151 5.19 24.55 -8.83
CA LYS A 151 6.56 25.05 -8.58
C LYS A 151 6.85 25.17 -7.08
N GLU A 152 5.94 25.76 -6.30
CA GLU A 152 6.13 25.97 -4.87
C GLU A 152 6.06 24.65 -4.06
N LYS A 153 5.14 23.75 -4.41
CA LYS A 153 5.13 22.37 -3.87
C LYS A 153 6.44 21.61 -4.15
N ASN A 154 7.12 21.90 -5.27
CA ASN A 154 8.42 21.32 -5.57
C ASN A 154 9.56 21.97 -4.77
N ARG A 155 9.56 23.29 -4.56
CA ARG A 155 10.54 24.00 -3.71
C ARG A 155 10.56 23.44 -2.28
N ILE A 156 9.40 23.42 -1.62
CA ILE A 156 9.22 22.87 -0.27
C ILE A 156 9.72 21.41 -0.18
N ARG A 157 9.54 20.62 -1.26
CA ARG A 157 9.99 19.22 -1.32
C ARG A 157 11.50 19.05 -1.49
N VAL A 158 12.16 19.94 -2.23
CA VAL A 158 13.63 19.98 -2.35
C VAL A 158 14.26 20.44 -1.04
N GLU A 159 13.67 21.43 -0.39
CA GLU A 159 14.17 21.98 0.87
C GLU A 159 14.04 20.98 2.04
N LYS A 160 12.89 20.29 2.15
CA LYS A 160 12.74 19.17 3.10
C LYS A 160 13.73 18.03 2.83
N LYS A 161 14.13 17.77 1.58
CA LYS A 161 15.20 16.80 1.26
C LYS A 161 16.58 17.28 1.72
N LYS A 162 16.92 18.56 1.48
CA LYS A 162 18.20 19.15 1.95
C LYS A 162 18.31 19.09 3.48
N LYS A 163 17.27 19.51 4.21
CA LYS A 163 17.23 19.42 5.70
C LYS A 163 17.40 17.98 6.21
N LYS A 164 16.76 16.99 5.57
CA LYS A 164 16.93 15.57 5.93
C LYS A 164 18.36 15.03 5.68
N GLN A 165 19.00 15.38 4.57
CA GLN A 165 20.39 14.94 4.33
C GLN A 165 21.40 15.60 5.28
N LEU A 166 21.18 16.86 5.67
CA LEU A 166 22.00 17.53 6.69
C LEU A 166 21.87 16.85 8.06
N ALA A 167 20.67 16.43 8.46
CA ALA A 167 20.46 15.66 9.69
C ALA A 167 21.19 14.30 9.67
N ILE A 168 21.10 13.55 8.56
CA ILE A 168 21.81 12.27 8.40
C ILE A 168 23.34 12.48 8.50
N LYS A 169 23.90 13.50 7.83
CA LYS A 169 25.34 13.82 7.92
C LYS A 169 25.79 14.25 9.32
N LYS A 170 24.91 14.82 10.15
CA LYS A 170 25.21 15.13 11.56
C LYS A 170 25.22 13.85 12.43
N ASN A 171 24.33 12.90 12.15
CA ASN A 171 24.24 11.65 12.93
C ASN A 171 25.36 10.64 12.62
N LEU A 172 25.96 10.67 11.41
CA LEU A 172 27.09 9.80 11.05
C LEU A 172 28.45 10.23 11.66
N LYS A 173 28.53 11.36 12.38
CA LYS A 173 29.77 11.88 12.97
C LYS A 173 30.02 11.49 14.43
N LYS A 174 29.24 10.56 15.00
CA LYS A 174 29.50 10.02 16.35
C LYS A 174 30.24 8.67 16.24
N PRO A 175 31.47 8.52 16.73
CA PRO A 175 32.11 7.22 16.82
C PRO A 175 31.37 6.32 17.82
N LYS A 176 31.41 5.01 17.59
CA LYS A 176 30.98 3.98 18.55
C LYS A 176 32.17 3.04 18.77
N ASP A 177 32.78 3.14 19.93
CA ASP A 177 33.82 2.22 20.36
C ASP A 177 33.19 0.89 20.80
N TYR A 178 33.64 -0.22 20.21
CA TYR A 178 33.50 -1.56 20.78
C TYR A 178 34.74 -2.38 20.42
N GLY A 179 35.65 -2.50 21.39
CA GLY A 179 36.76 -3.44 21.33
C GLY A 179 36.31 -4.86 21.72
N GLY A 180 36.93 -5.87 21.11
CA GLY A 180 36.69 -7.27 21.44
C GLY A 180 37.82 -8.13 20.88
N LYS A 181 38.82 -8.45 21.72
CA LYS A 181 39.92 -9.36 21.39
C LYS A 181 39.47 -10.80 21.58
N ILE A 182 39.71 -11.66 20.59
CA ILE A 182 39.83 -13.12 20.81
C ILE A 182 41.06 -13.59 20.02
N LEU A 183 41.99 -14.24 20.72
CA LEU A 183 43.17 -14.91 20.18
C LEU A 183 42.90 -16.42 20.16
N LEU A 184 43.35 -17.13 19.12
CA LEU A 184 43.79 -18.53 19.25
C LEU A 184 44.72 -18.92 18.10
N ASN A 185 45.79 -19.65 18.43
CA ASN A 185 46.85 -20.01 17.48
C ASN A 185 46.59 -21.33 16.73
N VAL A 186 46.78 -21.26 15.42
CA VAL A 186 47.45 -22.21 14.50
C VAL A 186 47.86 -23.58 15.07
N LYS A 187 47.47 -24.64 14.34
CA LYS A 187 48.37 -25.75 14.00
C LYS A 187 48.14 -26.14 12.53
N SER A 188 49.22 -26.45 11.81
CA SER A 188 49.29 -26.45 10.34
C SER A 188 49.62 -27.83 9.77
N THR A 189 49.09 -28.14 8.59
CA THR A 189 49.61 -29.11 7.62
C THR A 189 49.26 -28.64 6.20
N GLU A 190 50.27 -28.11 5.51
CA GLU A 190 50.63 -28.28 4.08
C GLU A 190 49.64 -29.17 3.26
N GLN A 191 49.18 -28.86 2.04
CA GLN A 191 49.81 -28.32 0.81
C GLN A 191 48.69 -27.68 -0.09
N ASP A 192 48.85 -26.97 -1.23
CA ASP A 192 50.02 -26.43 -1.99
C ASP A 192 49.59 -25.23 -2.90
N ASP A 193 50.44 -24.89 -3.90
CA ASP A 193 50.26 -24.04 -5.10
C ASP A 193 50.24 -22.50 -4.92
N VAL A 194 51.36 -21.89 -5.33
CA VAL A 194 51.62 -20.45 -5.35
C VAL A 194 51.26 -19.85 -6.72
N GLN A 195 50.36 -18.87 -6.73
CA GLN A 195 50.39 -17.80 -7.73
C GLN A 195 50.55 -16.45 -7.03
N GLU A 196 51.69 -15.82 -7.31
CA GLU A 196 52.14 -14.55 -6.75
C GLU A 196 51.29 -13.38 -7.29
N GLN A 197 50.73 -12.54 -6.41
CA GLN A 197 50.06 -11.27 -6.78
C GLN A 197 50.34 -10.17 -5.75
N ASP A 198 50.39 -8.93 -6.26
CA ASP A 198 50.90 -7.71 -5.63
C ASP A 198 50.53 -7.48 -4.15
N PRO A 199 51.50 -7.05 -3.30
CA PRO A 199 51.31 -6.90 -1.85
C PRO A 199 50.56 -5.63 -1.42
N ASN A 200 49.70 -5.06 -2.27
CA ASN A 200 49.09 -3.73 -2.05
C ASN A 200 47.55 -3.67 -2.14
N ASN A 201 46.86 -4.81 -2.05
CA ASN A 201 45.39 -4.85 -1.92
C ASN A 201 44.96 -5.57 -0.62
N ALA A 202 45.19 -4.92 0.52
CA ALA A 202 44.85 -5.42 1.85
C ALA A 202 43.36 -5.21 2.22
N GLU A 203 42.42 -5.42 1.29
CA GLU A 203 40.99 -5.49 1.58
C GLU A 203 40.49 -6.94 1.59
N ARG A 204 39.72 -7.31 2.62
CA ARG A 204 39.26 -8.68 2.89
C ARG A 204 38.39 -9.23 1.74
N ASN A 205 39.01 -9.96 0.82
CA ASN A 205 38.33 -10.71 -0.23
C ASN A 205 37.54 -11.91 0.35
N MET A 206 36.32 -11.66 0.84
CA MET A 206 35.36 -12.70 1.20
C MET A 206 34.88 -13.42 -0.07
N ARG A 207 35.60 -14.47 -0.48
CA ARG A 207 35.19 -15.37 -1.55
C ARG A 207 34.05 -16.27 -1.05
N PHE A 208 32.82 -15.93 -1.43
CA PHE A 208 31.66 -16.79 -1.18
C PHE A 208 31.76 -18.06 -2.06
N VAL A 209 32.05 -19.20 -1.44
CA VAL A 209 31.91 -20.50 -2.10
C VAL A 209 30.45 -20.67 -2.52
N LYS A 210 30.22 -20.86 -3.81
CA LYS A 210 28.89 -21.15 -4.34
C LYS A 210 28.58 -22.62 -4.04
N PHE A 211 27.60 -22.86 -3.17
CA PHE A 211 27.04 -24.20 -3.03
C PHE A 211 26.18 -24.49 -4.26
N ASP A 212 26.72 -25.29 -5.18
CA ASP A 212 26.00 -25.75 -6.36
C ASP A 212 25.08 -26.92 -5.97
N PHE A 213 23.84 -26.58 -5.62
CA PHE A 213 22.76 -27.56 -5.55
C PHE A 213 22.52 -28.13 -6.95
N GLU A 214 22.39 -29.46 -7.08
CA GLU A 214 22.09 -30.12 -8.35
C GLU A 214 20.95 -29.41 -9.09
N GLU A 215 21.28 -28.78 -10.22
CA GLU A 215 20.35 -27.90 -10.91
C GLU A 215 19.19 -28.71 -11.52
N LYS A 216 18.05 -28.72 -10.83
CA LYS A 216 16.76 -29.09 -11.43
C LYS A 216 16.53 -28.18 -12.64
N LYS A 217 16.85 -28.69 -13.84
CA LYS A 217 16.82 -27.98 -15.13
C LYS A 217 15.58 -27.09 -15.22
N GLN A 218 15.76 -25.79 -15.05
CA GLN A 218 14.62 -24.88 -14.97
C GLN A 218 13.86 -24.91 -16.30
N LYS A 219 12.54 -25.15 -16.23
CA LYS A 219 11.66 -25.19 -17.40
C LYS A 219 11.84 -23.88 -18.18
N LYS A 220 12.33 -23.97 -19.42
CA LYS A 220 12.59 -22.79 -20.28
C LYS A 220 11.31 -21.97 -20.41
N ASN A 221 11.37 -20.70 -20.03
CA ASN A 221 10.23 -19.78 -20.12
C ASN A 221 9.86 -19.53 -21.59
N ILE A 222 8.84 -20.24 -22.07
CA ILE A 222 8.32 -20.11 -23.44
C ILE A 222 7.66 -18.73 -23.60
N ASN A 223 8.01 -18.03 -24.68
CA ASN A 223 7.41 -16.74 -25.04
C ASN A 223 5.91 -16.91 -25.36
N ASP A 224 5.06 -15.98 -24.90
CA ASP A 224 3.61 -15.98 -25.13
C ASP A 224 3.24 -16.12 -26.63
N VAL A 225 4.06 -15.58 -27.55
CA VAL A 225 3.87 -15.75 -29.02
C VAL A 225 4.11 -17.19 -29.47
N HIS A 226 5.18 -17.82 -29.00
CA HIS A 226 5.50 -19.22 -29.32
C HIS A 226 4.47 -20.18 -28.74
N LEU A 227 3.92 -19.84 -27.57
CA LEU A 227 2.81 -20.56 -26.97
C LEU A 227 1.52 -20.46 -27.82
N MET A 228 1.24 -19.28 -28.40
CA MET A 228 0.09 -19.11 -29.31
C MET A 228 0.23 -20.02 -30.54
N ASN A 229 1.40 -20.05 -31.17
CA ASN A 229 1.67 -20.91 -32.32
C ASN A 229 1.57 -22.41 -31.94
N LYS A 230 2.03 -22.81 -30.74
CA LYS A 230 1.84 -24.17 -30.23
C LYS A 230 0.37 -24.56 -30.11
N LEU A 231 -0.48 -23.66 -29.60
CA LEU A 231 -1.92 -23.90 -29.46
C LEU A 231 -2.60 -24.03 -30.84
N GLN A 232 -2.23 -23.19 -31.82
CA GLN A 232 -2.73 -23.29 -33.19
C GLN A 232 -2.32 -24.62 -33.84
N ASN A 233 -1.02 -24.95 -33.82
CA ASN A 233 -0.51 -26.19 -34.40
C ASN A 233 -1.13 -27.44 -33.74
N ARG A 234 -1.49 -27.38 -32.46
CA ARG A 234 -2.19 -28.46 -31.75
C ARG A 234 -3.65 -28.57 -32.19
N ALA A 235 -4.37 -27.45 -32.26
CA ALA A 235 -5.75 -27.42 -32.76
C ALA A 235 -5.83 -27.95 -34.20
N GLU A 236 -4.94 -27.50 -35.09
CA GLU A 236 -4.86 -27.99 -36.47
C GLU A 236 -4.56 -29.50 -36.57
N LYS A 237 -3.71 -30.04 -35.68
CA LYS A 237 -3.44 -31.48 -35.62
C LYS A 237 -4.68 -32.26 -35.19
N ILE A 238 -5.38 -31.80 -34.16
CA ILE A 238 -6.63 -32.43 -33.69
C ILE A 238 -7.71 -32.34 -34.77
N GLU A 239 -7.83 -31.21 -35.48
CA GLU A 239 -8.79 -31.04 -36.58
C GLU A 239 -8.47 -31.95 -37.78
N LYS A 240 -7.18 -32.09 -38.15
CA LYS A 240 -6.73 -33.03 -39.18
C LYS A 240 -7.02 -34.48 -38.77
N LEU A 241 -6.68 -34.87 -37.54
CA LEU A 241 -6.98 -36.20 -37.03
C LEU A 241 -8.49 -36.47 -36.98
N LYS A 242 -9.32 -35.50 -36.56
CA LYS A 242 -10.78 -35.66 -36.55
C LYS A 242 -11.38 -35.91 -37.94
N LYS A 243 -10.74 -35.43 -39.01
CA LYS A 243 -11.16 -35.65 -40.41
C LYS A 243 -10.77 -37.02 -40.96
N VAL A 244 -9.71 -37.65 -40.44
CA VAL A 244 -9.23 -38.96 -40.90
C VAL A 244 -9.69 -40.09 -39.97
N GLU A 245 -9.61 -39.88 -38.65
CA GLU A 245 -9.87 -40.89 -37.61
C GLU A 245 -10.52 -40.23 -36.36
N PRO A 246 -11.86 -40.15 -36.29
CA PRO A 246 -12.55 -39.46 -35.20
C PRO A 246 -12.31 -40.11 -33.83
N GLU A 247 -12.21 -41.43 -33.76
CA GLU A 247 -11.97 -42.17 -32.51
C GLU A 247 -10.61 -41.87 -31.89
N LYS A 248 -9.54 -41.88 -32.69
CA LYS A 248 -8.20 -41.54 -32.19
C LYS A 248 -8.10 -40.07 -31.80
N ALA A 249 -8.83 -39.18 -32.48
CA ALA A 249 -8.94 -37.79 -32.06
C ALA A 249 -9.63 -37.63 -30.69
N ALA A 250 -10.68 -38.41 -30.40
CA ALA A 250 -11.33 -38.43 -29.09
C ALA A 250 -10.40 -38.96 -28.00
N GLN A 251 -9.75 -40.11 -28.21
CA GLN A 251 -8.78 -40.66 -27.25
C GLN A 251 -7.60 -39.71 -26.96
N ILE A 252 -7.14 -38.96 -27.97
CA ILE A 252 -6.11 -37.93 -27.78
C ILE A 252 -6.66 -36.78 -26.93
N HIS A 253 -7.88 -36.30 -27.22
CA HIS A 253 -8.52 -35.24 -26.44
C HIS A 253 -8.64 -35.62 -24.95
N GLU A 254 -9.14 -36.82 -24.65
CA GLU A 254 -9.24 -37.34 -23.28
C GLU A 254 -7.87 -37.40 -22.59
N LYS A 255 -6.86 -38.00 -23.23
CA LYS A 255 -5.48 -38.07 -22.69
C LYS A 255 -4.90 -36.67 -22.44
N GLU A 256 -5.20 -35.71 -23.31
CA GLU A 256 -4.80 -34.32 -23.15
C GLU A 256 -5.51 -33.63 -21.97
N GLU A 257 -6.81 -33.89 -21.77
CA GLU A 257 -7.60 -33.36 -20.64
C GLU A 257 -7.14 -33.95 -19.31
N TRP A 258 -6.91 -35.26 -19.23
CA TRP A 258 -6.33 -35.91 -18.05
C TRP A 258 -4.92 -35.39 -17.73
N SER A 259 -4.06 -35.25 -18.74
CA SER A 259 -2.73 -34.65 -18.57
C SER A 259 -2.79 -33.21 -18.06
N LYS A 260 -3.74 -32.41 -18.59
CA LYS A 260 -4.00 -31.03 -18.15
C LYS A 260 -4.57 -30.95 -16.73
N ALA A 261 -5.42 -31.89 -16.33
CA ALA A 261 -5.91 -31.99 -14.96
C ALA A 261 -4.76 -32.33 -13.99
N LEU A 262 -3.94 -33.32 -14.33
CA LEU A 262 -2.78 -33.73 -13.53
C LEU A 262 -1.76 -32.59 -13.38
N GLN A 263 -1.43 -31.87 -14.45
CA GLN A 263 -0.56 -30.69 -14.40
C GLN A 263 -1.13 -29.56 -13.52
N LYS A 264 -2.45 -29.33 -13.54
CA LYS A 264 -3.08 -28.36 -12.62
C LYS A 264 -2.98 -28.81 -11.16
N VAL A 265 -3.19 -30.10 -10.87
CA VAL A 265 -3.04 -30.68 -9.52
C VAL A 265 -1.59 -30.59 -9.04
N GLN A 266 -0.61 -30.78 -9.94
CA GLN A 266 0.82 -30.55 -9.69
C GLN A 266 1.15 -29.06 -9.43
N GLY A 267 0.21 -28.13 -9.65
CA GLY A 267 0.40 -26.69 -9.47
C GLY A 267 1.01 -25.96 -10.66
N GLU A 268 1.09 -26.60 -11.84
CA GLU A 268 1.61 -25.97 -13.06
C GLU A 268 0.62 -24.96 -13.64
N LYS A 269 1.10 -23.75 -13.97
CA LYS A 269 0.28 -22.64 -14.46
C LYS A 269 0.09 -22.71 -15.97
N ILE A 270 -0.84 -23.57 -16.39
CA ILE A 270 -1.22 -23.78 -17.79
C ILE A 270 -1.86 -22.52 -18.39
N LYS A 271 -1.50 -22.17 -19.62
CA LYS A 271 -1.86 -20.91 -20.32
C LYS A 271 -2.46 -21.18 -21.72
N ASP A 272 -3.54 -21.95 -21.79
CA ASP A 272 -4.06 -22.43 -23.09
C ASP A 272 -5.04 -21.47 -23.78
N ASP A 273 -5.54 -20.44 -23.09
CA ASP A 273 -6.63 -19.60 -23.61
C ASP A 273 -6.16 -18.64 -24.73
N PRO A 274 -6.54 -18.86 -26.01
CA PRO A 274 -6.04 -18.04 -27.12
C PRO A 274 -6.50 -16.58 -27.02
N LYS A 275 -7.68 -16.33 -26.44
CA LYS A 275 -8.21 -14.97 -26.22
C LYS A 275 -7.38 -14.20 -25.18
N LEU A 276 -6.96 -14.85 -24.09
CA LEU A 276 -6.13 -14.22 -23.04
C LEU A 276 -4.68 -14.06 -23.52
N LEU A 277 -4.17 -15.02 -24.29
CA LEU A 277 -2.82 -14.97 -24.83
C LEU A 277 -2.67 -13.83 -25.85
N LYS A 278 -3.62 -13.67 -26.77
CA LYS A 278 -3.71 -12.48 -27.67
C LYS A 278 -3.76 -11.16 -26.90
N LYS A 279 -4.55 -11.07 -25.82
CA LYS A 279 -4.60 -9.88 -24.92
C LYS A 279 -3.23 -9.60 -24.27
N THR A 280 -2.53 -10.65 -23.84
CA THR A 280 -1.21 -10.55 -23.18
C THR A 280 -0.13 -10.09 -24.17
N ILE A 281 -0.09 -10.67 -25.37
CA ILE A 281 0.79 -10.24 -26.47
C ILE A 281 0.55 -8.77 -26.81
N LYS A 282 -0.71 -8.33 -26.98
CA LYS A 282 -1.07 -6.92 -27.23
C LYS A 282 -0.62 -5.99 -26.10
N LYS A 283 -0.81 -6.39 -24.84
CA LYS A 283 -0.35 -5.64 -23.65
C LYS A 283 1.18 -5.50 -23.61
N ASN A 284 1.91 -6.56 -23.95
CA ASN A 284 3.37 -6.55 -24.00
C ASN A 284 3.90 -5.69 -25.16
N ALA A 285 3.30 -5.79 -26.35
CA ALA A 285 3.61 -4.92 -27.48
C ALA A 285 3.40 -3.43 -27.15
N ASN A 286 2.28 -3.09 -26.51
CA ASN A 286 1.99 -1.71 -26.09
C ASN A 286 3.00 -1.18 -25.04
N LYS A 287 3.40 -2.01 -24.06
CA LYS A 287 4.47 -1.68 -23.11
C LYS A 287 5.78 -1.39 -23.82
N LYS A 288 6.18 -2.21 -24.80
CA LYS A 288 7.39 -2.00 -25.60
C LYS A 288 7.32 -0.70 -26.40
N LYS A 289 6.22 -0.43 -27.12
CA LYS A 289 5.98 0.84 -27.84
C LYS A 289 6.07 2.07 -26.92
N SER A 290 5.49 2.02 -25.71
CA SER A 290 5.60 3.14 -24.76
C SER A 290 7.02 3.33 -24.22
N SER A 291 7.76 2.23 -24.00
CA SER A 291 9.16 2.27 -23.56
C SER A 291 10.08 2.82 -24.65
N GLU A 292 9.81 2.44 -25.91
CA GLU A 292 10.51 2.90 -27.10
C GLU A 292 10.31 4.41 -27.32
N LYS A 293 9.06 4.91 -27.23
CA LYS A 293 8.78 6.36 -27.28
C LYS A 293 9.53 7.12 -26.19
N ALA A 294 9.43 6.67 -24.94
CA ALA A 294 10.14 7.28 -23.82
C ALA A 294 11.67 7.21 -23.97
N TRP A 295 12.22 6.23 -24.68
CA TRP A 295 13.64 6.17 -25.01
C TRP A 295 14.03 7.16 -26.11
N LYS A 296 13.24 7.23 -27.19
CA LYS A 296 13.42 8.21 -28.29
C LYS A 296 13.36 9.64 -27.76
N GLU A 297 12.38 9.96 -26.91
CA GLU A 297 12.28 11.26 -26.22
C GLU A 297 13.53 11.56 -25.37
N ARG A 298 14.04 10.58 -24.59
CA ARG A 298 15.29 10.77 -23.82
C ARG A 298 16.47 11.06 -24.73
N VAL A 299 16.67 10.27 -25.78
CA VAL A 299 17.78 10.47 -26.75
C VAL A 299 17.67 11.84 -27.41
N GLN A 300 16.48 12.29 -27.80
CA GLN A 300 16.24 13.64 -28.31
C GLN A 300 16.58 14.71 -27.26
N THR A 301 16.11 14.60 -26.01
CA THR A 301 16.46 15.59 -24.97
C THR A 301 17.94 15.64 -24.63
N VAL A 302 18.68 14.53 -24.78
CA VAL A 302 20.14 14.50 -24.62
C VAL A 302 20.81 15.18 -25.82
N LYS A 303 20.38 14.88 -27.05
CA LYS A 303 20.87 15.51 -28.28
C LYS A 303 20.66 17.03 -28.24
N ASN A 304 19.46 17.49 -27.94
CA ASN A 304 19.14 18.93 -27.86
C ASN A 304 20.03 19.64 -26.83
N LYS A 305 20.18 19.09 -25.61
CA LYS A 305 21.08 19.65 -24.58
C LYS A 305 22.55 19.67 -24.99
N MET A 306 22.98 18.74 -25.83
CA MET A 306 24.33 18.73 -26.39
C MET A 306 24.48 19.83 -27.44
N GLN A 307 23.49 20.00 -28.32
CA GLN A 307 23.45 21.05 -29.34
C GLN A 307 23.38 22.45 -28.70
N GLU A 308 22.49 22.68 -27.72
CA GLU A 308 22.40 23.93 -26.94
C GLU A 308 23.75 24.33 -26.34
N ARG A 309 24.51 23.37 -25.79
CA ARG A 309 25.86 23.61 -25.24
C ARG A 309 26.89 23.93 -26.33
N GLN A 310 26.79 23.30 -27.49
CA GLN A 310 27.63 23.59 -28.65
C GLN A 310 27.32 24.99 -29.21
N GLU A 311 26.05 25.37 -29.33
CA GLU A 311 25.60 26.69 -29.77
C GLU A 311 26.03 27.82 -28.83
N ILE A 312 25.92 27.61 -27.51
CA ILE A 312 26.46 28.58 -26.53
C ILE A 312 27.98 28.70 -26.71
N ARG A 313 28.69 27.58 -26.93
CA ARG A 313 30.14 27.62 -27.17
C ARG A 313 30.50 28.34 -28.48
N THR A 314 29.77 28.11 -29.57
CA THR A 314 30.05 28.79 -30.85
C THR A 314 29.75 30.29 -30.77
N LYS A 315 28.64 30.69 -30.15
CA LYS A 315 28.31 32.11 -29.89
C LYS A 315 29.41 32.80 -29.08
N ASN A 316 29.81 32.22 -27.94
CA ASN A 316 30.88 32.77 -27.10
C ASN A 316 32.25 32.84 -27.83
N ILE A 317 32.52 31.94 -28.79
CA ILE A 317 33.72 31.99 -29.64
C ILE A 317 33.59 33.11 -30.69
N GLN A 318 32.43 33.24 -31.34
CA GLN A 318 32.16 34.31 -32.31
C GLN A 318 32.24 35.70 -31.67
N GLU A 319 31.66 35.88 -30.48
CA GLU A 319 31.76 37.11 -29.69
C GLU A 319 33.22 37.49 -29.41
N ARG A 320 34.05 36.51 -29.01
CA ARG A 320 35.50 36.72 -28.79
C ARG A 320 36.25 37.05 -30.08
N ILE A 321 35.87 36.48 -31.22
CA ILE A 321 36.47 36.80 -32.53
C ILE A 321 36.08 38.23 -32.94
N ASN A 322 34.81 38.60 -32.80
CA ASN A 322 34.31 39.93 -33.15
C ASN A 322 34.95 41.01 -32.25
N ALA A 323 35.04 40.76 -30.93
CA ALA A 323 35.74 41.66 -30.00
C ALA A 323 37.24 41.83 -30.31
N LYS A 324 37.88 40.82 -30.94
CA LYS A 324 39.26 40.93 -31.46
C LYS A 324 39.37 41.64 -32.80
N LYS A 325 38.31 41.68 -33.61
CA LYS A 325 38.28 42.43 -34.89
C LYS A 325 37.95 43.91 -34.68
N ASN A 326 37.22 44.23 -33.62
CA ASN A 326 36.79 45.59 -33.28
C ASN A 326 37.78 46.32 -32.35
N LYS A 327 39.03 45.84 -32.26
CA LYS A 327 40.10 46.38 -31.41
C LYS A 327 41.41 46.47 -32.20
#